data_AF-A0A7J4NE50-F1
#
_entry.id   AF-A0A7J4NE50-F1
#
_cell.length_a   1.000
_cell.length_b   1.000
_cell.length_c   1.000
_cell.angle_alpha   90.00
_cell.angle_beta   90.00
_cell.angle_gamma   90.00
#
_symmetry.space_group_name_H-M   'P 1'
#
loop_
_entity.id
_entity.type
_entity.pdbx_description
1 polymer ?
#
loop_
_entity_poly.entity_id
_entity_poly.type
_entity_poly.pdbx_seq_one_letter_code
_entity_poly.pdbx_strand_id
1 'polypeptide(L)'
;MNPIECEILWTGDSERAQSLLSAIAPDDPDSFVAEIVQISEGNAELQIVVKGESLRSVRATVDDILACLGAAESTLDAVNDS
;
A
#
# COMPACT_ATOMS: atom_id res chain seq x y z
N MET A 1 11.34 -24.01 3.59
CA MET A 1 10.80 -23.01 4.52
C MET A 1 9.47 -22.54 3.96
N ASN A 2 8.46 -22.35 4.81
CA ASN A 2 7.19 -21.77 4.34
C ASN A 2 7.38 -20.25 4.28
N PRO A 3 7.01 -19.59 3.18
CA PRO A 3 7.06 -18.13 3.10
C PRO A 3 6.10 -17.54 4.14
N ILE A 4 6.48 -16.40 4.71
CA ILE A 4 5.61 -15.58 5.56
C ILE A 4 5.03 -14.51 4.69
N GLU A 5 3.72 -14.31 4.78
CA GLU A 5 2.98 -13.36 3.98
C GLU A 5 2.13 -12.46 4.88
N CYS A 6 1.99 -11.20 4.48
CA CYS A 6 1.10 -10.22 5.10
C CYS A 6 0.35 -9.48 3.99
N GLU A 7 -0.93 -9.23 4.22
CA GLU A 7 -1.80 -8.52 3.29
C GLU A 7 -2.31 -7.23 3.93
N ILE A 8 -2.24 -6.13 3.19
CA ILE A 8 -2.81 -4.84 3.54
C ILE A 8 -3.88 -4.53 2.51
N LEU A 9 -5.10 -4.29 2.98
CA LEU A 9 -6.24 -3.90 2.18
C LEU A 9 -6.66 -2.49 2.56
N TRP A 10 -6.63 -1.58 1.58
CA TRP A 10 -7.14 -0.22 1.71
C TRP A 10 -8.27 0.00 0.72
N THR A 11 -9.34 0.68 1.14
CA THR A 11 -10.50 1.00 0.29
C THR A 11 -10.80 2.49 0.30
N GLY A 12 -11.13 3.04 -0.86
CA GLY A 12 -11.48 4.44 -1.01
C GLY A 12 -11.54 4.88 -2.46
N ASP A 13 -11.37 6.18 -2.70
CA ASP A 13 -11.46 6.75 -4.05
C ASP A 13 -10.35 6.22 -4.96
N SER A 14 -10.68 5.98 -6.22
CA SER A 14 -9.76 5.40 -7.22
C SER A 14 -8.54 6.30 -7.47
N GLU A 15 -8.72 7.62 -7.40
CA GLU A 15 -7.62 8.59 -7.53
C GLU A 15 -6.67 8.52 -6.32
N ARG A 16 -7.22 8.44 -5.11
CA ARG A 16 -6.42 8.23 -3.89
C ARG A 16 -5.67 6.90 -3.94
N ALA A 17 -6.31 5.82 -4.37
CA ALA A 17 -5.66 4.51 -4.55
C ALA A 17 -4.43 4.62 -5.47
N GLN A 18 -4.55 5.35 -6.58
CA GLN A 18 -3.47 5.56 -7.52
C GLN A 18 -2.32 6.39 -6.94
N SER A 19 -2.64 7.44 -6.17
CA SER A 19 -1.64 8.23 -5.45
C SER A 19 -0.89 7.40 -4.39
N LEU A 20 -1.62 6.58 -3.63
CA LEU A 20 -1.04 5.69 -2.61
C LEU A 20 -0.12 4.63 -3.23
N LEU A 21 -0.57 3.98 -4.32
CA LEU A 21 0.27 3.04 -5.06
C LEU A 21 1.56 3.71 -5.57
N SER A 22 1.45 4.95 -6.07
CA SER A 22 2.61 5.70 -6.57
C SER A 22 3.59 6.08 -5.46
N ALA A 23 3.13 6.24 -4.22
CA ALA A 23 3.97 6.56 -3.07
C ALA A 23 4.85 5.38 -2.63
N ILE A 24 4.34 4.15 -2.78
CA ILE A 24 5.06 2.91 -2.40
C ILE A 24 5.79 2.27 -3.58
N ALA A 25 5.46 2.59 -4.84
CA ALA A 25 6.14 2.04 -6.01
C ALA A 25 7.68 2.22 -6.05
N PRO A 26 8.27 3.29 -5.47
CA PRO A 26 9.72 3.40 -5.33
C PRO A 26 10.35 2.43 -4.30
N ASP A 27 9.54 1.87 -3.39
CA ASP A 27 10.01 0.88 -2.42
C ASP A 27 10.31 -0.45 -3.13
N ASP A 28 11.19 -1.26 -2.52
CA ASP A 28 11.79 -2.44 -3.13
C ASP A 28 10.74 -3.36 -3.82
N PRO A 29 10.65 -3.37 -5.16
CA PRO A 29 9.60 -4.07 -5.90
C PRO A 29 9.70 -5.59 -5.81
N ASP A 30 10.83 -6.12 -5.32
CA ASP A 30 10.98 -7.55 -5.05
C ASP A 30 10.40 -7.94 -3.68
N SER A 31 10.06 -6.97 -2.82
CA SER A 31 9.63 -7.19 -1.44
C SER A 31 8.10 -7.24 -1.25
N PHE A 32 7.33 -6.69 -2.19
CA PHE A 32 5.87 -6.74 -2.16
C PHE A 32 5.27 -6.70 -3.57
N VAL A 33 4.01 -7.11 -3.67
CA VAL A 33 3.16 -6.94 -4.86
C VAL A 33 2.00 -6.03 -4.47
N ALA A 34 1.67 -5.06 -5.32
CA ALA A 34 0.52 -4.19 -5.10
C ALA A 34 -0.32 -4.06 -6.37
N GLU A 35 -1.64 -4.10 -6.21
CA GLU A 35 -2.59 -3.90 -7.30
C GLU A 35 -3.81 -3.10 -6.86
N ILE A 36 -4.45 -2.43 -7.84
CA ILE A 36 -5.70 -1.69 -7.62
C ILE A 36 -6.84 -2.48 -8.27
N VAL A 37 -7.85 -2.81 -7.48
CA VAL A 37 -9.07 -3.50 -7.93
C VAL A 37 -10.24 -2.53 -7.88
N GLN A 38 -10.88 -2.28 -9.02
CA GLN A 38 -12.09 -1.44 -9.06
C GLN A 38 -13.25 -2.17 -8.40
N ILE A 39 -13.85 -1.56 -7.37
CA ILE A 39 -15.02 -2.13 -6.67
C ILE A 39 -16.33 -1.58 -7.27
N SER A 40 -16.41 -0.26 -7.48
CA SER A 40 -17.60 0.44 -8.00
C SER A 40 -17.21 1.75 -8.69
N GLU A 41 -18.15 2.48 -9.29
CA GLU A 41 -17.85 3.79 -9.89
C GLU A 41 -17.25 4.73 -8.83
N GLY A 42 -16.01 5.16 -9.06
CA GLY A 42 -15.26 6.05 -8.16
C GLY A 42 -14.48 5.34 -7.05
N ASN A 43 -14.81 4.11 -6.66
CA ASN A 43 -14.15 3.41 -5.55
C ASN A 43 -13.28 2.24 -6.01
N ALA A 44 -12.11 2.12 -5.38
CA ALA A 44 -11.16 1.05 -5.61
C ALA A 44 -10.61 0.49 -4.29
N GLU A 45 -10.04 -0.70 -4.39
CA GLU A 45 -9.26 -1.37 -3.35
C GLU A 45 -7.80 -1.39 -3.77
N LEU A 46 -6.90 -0.94 -2.89
CA LEU A 46 -5.47 -1.16 -3.03
C LEU A 46 -5.11 -2.40 -2.20
N GLN A 47 -4.72 -3.47 -2.89
CA GLN A 47 -4.26 -4.71 -2.29
C GLN A 47 -2.74 -4.74 -2.31
N ILE A 48 -2.11 -4.96 -1.16
CA ILE A 48 -0.66 -5.06 -1.03
C ILE A 48 -0.32 -6.37 -0.33
N VAL A 49 0.48 -7.20 -0.99
CA VAL A 49 0.95 -8.49 -0.47
C VAL A 49 2.46 -8.42 -0.26
N VAL A 50 2.88 -8.50 1.00
CA VAL A 50 4.29 -8.54 1.40
C VAL A 50 4.70 -9.98 1.65
N LYS A 51 5.84 -10.41 1.09
CA LYS A 51 6.37 -11.77 1.28
C LYS A 51 7.79 -11.73 1.83
N GLY A 52 8.12 -12.66 2.71
CA GLY A 52 9.47 -12.74 3.25
C GLY A 52 9.82 -14.07 3.91
N GLU A 53 11.10 -14.23 4.22
CA GLU A 53 11.65 -15.45 4.80
C GLU A 53 11.52 -15.50 6.34
N SER A 54 11.20 -14.37 6.98
CA SER A 54 11.07 -14.26 8.44
C SER A 54 10.00 -13.23 8.84
N LEU A 55 9.42 -13.39 10.04
CA LEU A 55 8.49 -12.39 10.58
C LEU A 55 9.16 -11.01 10.73
N ARG A 56 10.47 -10.99 11.01
CA ARG A 56 11.26 -9.76 11.13
C ARG A 56 11.33 -9.01 9.81
N SER A 57 11.61 -9.70 8.70
CA SER A 57 11.71 -9.07 7.38
C SER A 57 10.36 -8.56 6.92
N VAL A 58 9.30 -9.38 7.04
CA VAL A 58 7.94 -8.95 6.68
C VAL A 58 7.50 -7.75 7.50
N ARG A 59 7.75 -7.73 8.81
CA ARG A 59 7.44 -6.57 9.65
C ARG A 59 8.16 -5.31 9.18
N ALA A 60 9.46 -5.39 8.88
CA ALA A 60 10.22 -4.23 8.42
C ALA A 60 9.63 -3.65 7.13
N THR A 61 9.35 -4.50 6.13
CA THR A 61 8.73 -4.06 4.88
C THR A 61 7.34 -3.47 5.09
N VAL A 62 6.52 -4.07 5.96
CA VAL A 62 5.19 -3.52 6.31
C VAL A 62 5.31 -2.16 6.99
N ASP A 63 6.25 -2.00 7.93
CA ASP A 63 6.48 -0.74 8.64
C ASP A 63 6.88 0.38 7.66
N ASP A 64 7.76 0.09 6.70
CA ASP A 64 8.20 1.03 5.66
C ASP A 64 7.03 1.44 4.73
N ILE A 65 6.25 0.45 4.23
CA ILE A 65 5.07 0.69 3.39
C ILE A 65 4.05 1.55 4.12
N LEU A 66 3.71 1.23 5.37
CA LEU A 66 2.73 1.99 6.15
C LEU A 66 3.20 3.42 6.42
N ALA A 67 4.51 3.65 6.59
CA ALA A 67 5.06 4.98 6.75
C ALA A 67 4.88 5.83 5.47
N CYS A 68 5.18 5.25 4.30
CA CYS A 68 4.98 5.90 2.99
C CYS A 68 3.50 6.20 2.72
N LEU A 69 2.60 5.24 3.00
CA LEU A 69 1.16 5.42 2.85
C LEU A 69 0.62 6.52 3.76
N GLY A 70 0.99 6.52 5.05
CA GLY A 70 0.54 7.55 5.98
C GLY A 70 1.00 8.97 5.61
N ALA A 71 2.21 9.11 5.06
CA ALA A 71 2.72 10.38 4.55
C ALA A 71 1.96 10.86 3.30
N ALA A 72 1.67 9.94 2.38
CA ALA A 72 0.88 10.23 1.19
C ALA A 72 -0.58 10.61 1.54
N GLU A 73 -1.25 9.86 2.42
CA GLU A 73 -2.60 10.19 2.90
C GLU A 73 -2.65 11.59 3.54
N SER A 74 -1.71 11.90 4.43
CA SER A 74 -1.64 13.22 5.08
C SER A 74 -1.49 14.36 4.06
N THR A 75 -0.76 14.13 2.98
CA THR A 75 -0.57 15.12 1.90
C THR A 75 -1.85 15.27 1.07
N LEU A 76 -2.52 14.16 0.74
CA LEU A 76 -3.78 14.16 0.00
C LEU A 76 -4.90 14.85 0.78
N ASP A 77 -4.95 14.64 2.10
CA ASP A 77 -5.93 15.27 2.96
C ASP A 77 -5.71 16.79 3.04
N ALA A 78 -4.46 17.24 3.16
CA ALA A 78 -4.15 18.67 3.16
C ALA A 78 -4.54 19.39 1.85
N VAL A 79 -4.47 18.70 0.71
CA VAL A 79 -4.85 19.25 -0.60
C VAL A 79 -6.38 19.30 -0.79
N ASN A 80 -7.10 18.32 -0.24
CA ASN A 80 -8.57 18.24 -0.36
C ASN A 80 -9.33 19.14 0.63
N ASP A 81 -8.69 19.60 1.70
CA ASP A 81 -9.26 20.54 2.69
C ASP A 81 -8.97 22.02 2.35
N SER A 82 -8.47 22.30 1.14
CA SER A 82 -8.14 23.65 0.61
C SER A 82 -9.16 24.15 -0.41
#